data_AF-A0A364K9N4-F1
#
_entry.id   AF-A0A364K9N4-F1
#
_cell.length_a   1.000
_cell.length_b   1.000
_cell.length_c   1.000
_cell.angle_alpha   90.00
_cell.angle_beta   90.00
_cell.angle_gamma   90.00
#
_symmetry.space_group_name_H-M   'P 1'
#
loop_
_entity.id
_entity.type
_entity.pdbx_description
1 polymer ?
#
loop_
_entity_poly.entity_id
_entity_poly.type
_entity_poly.pdbx_seq_one_letter_code
_entity_poly.pdbx_strand_id
1 'polypeptide(L)'
;MIYPILTGVFAALICRSEHIGNGWKQILALPVKRSTIFLSKLFMVILLLAGTQTLLLIFFLLLGSLFQIPSPLPFLEILVFTGKGLYATFPLAAIQLIISIYYRSFGVPLAINIAFTLPVLTVYGQYYPWAQPALAMSPADETPLDSLLRFYILISVLFIMITYIGIKVFEKRDLPS
;
A
#
# COMPACT_ATOMS: atom_id res chain seq x y z
N MET A 1 9.79 -5.57 -5.50
CA MET A 1 9.94 -4.14 -5.92
C MET A 1 8.72 -3.55 -6.62
N ILE A 2 7.93 -4.30 -7.41
CA ILE A 2 6.74 -3.77 -8.09
C ILE A 2 5.58 -3.48 -7.12
N TYR A 3 5.50 -4.21 -6.01
CA TYR A 3 4.37 -4.14 -5.08
C TYR A 3 4.16 -2.75 -4.42
N PRO A 4 5.20 -2.04 -3.93
CA PRO A 4 5.09 -0.63 -3.53
C PRO A 4 4.55 0.29 -4.62
N ILE A 5 4.93 0.07 -5.88
CA ILE A 5 4.48 0.90 -7.01
C ILE A 5 2.98 0.74 -7.23
N LEU A 6 2.46 -0.50 -7.12
CA LEU A 6 1.04 -0.81 -7.25
C LEU A 6 0.17 -0.07 -6.21
N THR A 7 0.70 0.22 -5.02
CA THR A 7 -0.05 1.00 -4.00
C THR A 7 -0.45 2.37 -4.52
N GLY A 8 0.48 3.08 -5.18
CA GLY A 8 0.22 4.40 -5.79
C GLY A 8 -0.66 4.31 -7.01
N VAL A 9 -0.51 3.26 -7.84
CA VAL A 9 -1.38 3.04 -9.00
C VAL A 9 -2.84 2.85 -8.56
N PHE A 10 -3.10 1.96 -7.59
CA PHE A 10 -4.46 1.72 -7.10
C PHE A 10 -5.05 2.93 -6.39
N ALA A 11 -4.28 3.62 -5.55
CA ALA A 11 -4.71 4.86 -4.92
C ALA A 11 -5.10 5.94 -5.94
N ALA A 12 -4.27 6.12 -6.98
CA ALA A 12 -4.52 7.10 -8.03
C ALA A 12 -5.74 6.71 -8.88
N LEU A 13 -5.91 5.42 -9.22
CA LEU A 13 -7.07 4.94 -9.96
C LEU A 13 -8.38 5.12 -9.17
N ILE A 14 -8.39 4.79 -7.88
CA ILE A 14 -9.56 4.95 -6.98
C ILE A 14 -9.95 6.42 -6.80
N CYS A 15 -9.02 7.36 -6.99
CA CYS A 15 -9.32 8.79 -6.92
C CYS A 15 -9.56 9.42 -8.30
N ARG A 16 -9.23 8.72 -9.40
CA ARG A 16 -9.27 9.29 -10.75
C ARG A 16 -10.71 9.64 -11.17
N SER A 17 -11.66 8.75 -10.89
CA SER A 17 -13.08 8.96 -11.17
C SER A 17 -13.63 10.24 -10.54
N GLU A 18 -13.13 10.65 -9.39
CA GLU A 18 -13.60 11.82 -8.66
C GLU A 18 -12.91 13.11 -9.11
N HIS A 19 -11.69 12.99 -9.62
CA HIS A 19 -10.97 14.10 -10.24
C HIS A 19 -11.53 14.42 -11.63
N ILE A 20 -12.00 13.41 -12.36
CA ILE A 20 -12.66 13.57 -13.66
C ILE A 20 -14.12 13.93 -13.41
N GLY A 21 -14.57 15.11 -13.88
CA GLY A 21 -15.99 15.48 -13.82
C GLY A 21 -16.49 16.00 -12.46
N ASN A 22 -15.62 16.55 -11.61
CA ASN A 22 -15.98 17.15 -10.32
C ASN A 22 -16.68 16.19 -9.33
N GLY A 23 -16.44 14.87 -9.41
CA GLY A 23 -17.06 13.88 -8.53
C GLY A 23 -16.82 14.13 -7.04
N TRP A 24 -15.72 14.79 -6.67
CA TRP A 24 -15.50 15.25 -5.29
C TRP A 24 -16.61 16.19 -4.78
N LYS A 25 -17.15 17.10 -5.61
CA LYS A 25 -18.25 18.00 -5.20
C LYS A 25 -19.53 17.20 -4.91
N GLN A 26 -19.83 16.21 -5.74
CA GLN A 26 -21.00 15.34 -5.57
C GLN A 26 -20.88 14.48 -4.30
N ILE A 27 -19.73 13.86 -4.07
CA ILE A 27 -19.49 13.02 -2.88
C ILE A 27 -19.52 13.86 -1.60
N LEU A 28 -18.96 15.07 -1.62
CA LEU A 28 -18.94 15.97 -0.46
C LEU A 28 -20.30 16.65 -0.18
N ALA A 29 -21.22 16.63 -1.14
CA ALA A 29 -22.60 17.07 -0.94
C ALA A 29 -23.46 16.01 -0.22
N LEU A 30 -23.04 14.74 -0.24
CA LEU A 30 -23.72 13.69 0.51
C LEU A 30 -23.50 13.87 2.02
N PRO A 31 -24.49 13.54 2.87
CA PRO A 31 -24.39 13.64 4.33
C PRO A 31 -23.56 12.49 4.93
N VAL A 32 -22.40 12.19 4.34
CA VAL A 32 -21.49 11.13 4.76
C VAL A 32 -20.26 11.77 5.39
N LYS A 33 -19.80 11.21 6.52
CA LYS A 33 -18.59 11.68 7.19
C LYS A 33 -17.38 11.52 6.28
N ARG A 34 -16.54 12.54 6.22
CA ARG A 34 -15.29 12.55 5.43
C ARG A 34 -14.34 11.43 5.84
N SER A 35 -14.28 11.11 7.13
CA SER A 35 -13.52 9.97 7.64
C SER A 35 -14.00 8.64 7.05
N THR A 36 -15.30 8.43 6.89
CA THR A 36 -15.87 7.23 6.27
C THR A 36 -15.49 7.13 4.80
N ILE A 37 -15.48 8.24 4.06
CA ILE A 37 -15.05 8.27 2.64
C ILE A 37 -13.56 7.93 2.53
N PHE A 38 -12.72 8.46 3.40
CA PHE A 38 -11.29 8.14 3.41
C PHE A 38 -11.04 6.66 3.72
N LEU A 39 -11.66 6.14 4.79
CA LEU A 39 -11.50 4.76 5.22
C LEU A 39 -12.04 3.76 4.20
N SER A 40 -13.16 4.05 3.54
CA SER A 40 -13.70 3.17 2.49
C SER A 40 -12.77 3.10 1.28
N LYS A 41 -12.18 4.23 0.85
CA LYS A 41 -11.18 4.26 -0.22
C LYS A 41 -9.91 3.53 0.17
N LEU A 42 -9.42 3.72 1.40
CA LEU A 42 -8.25 3.02 1.91
C LEU A 42 -8.48 1.49 1.95
N PHE A 43 -9.65 1.07 2.40
CA PHE A 43 -10.04 -0.34 2.39
C PHE A 43 -10.06 -0.91 0.96
N MET A 44 -10.60 -0.18 -0.01
CA MET A 44 -10.58 -0.60 -1.42
C MET A 44 -9.15 -0.74 -1.97
N VAL A 45 -8.24 0.19 -1.65
CA VAL A 45 -6.82 0.09 -2.04
C VAL A 45 -6.20 -1.19 -1.46
N ILE A 46 -6.41 -1.44 -0.17
CA ILE A 46 -5.91 -2.64 0.53
C ILE A 46 -6.50 -3.92 -0.08
N LEU A 47 -7.78 -3.92 -0.43
CA LEU A 47 -8.45 -5.06 -1.05
C LEU A 47 -7.85 -5.40 -2.43
N LEU A 48 -7.57 -4.39 -3.25
CA LEU A 48 -6.89 -4.58 -4.54
C LEU A 48 -5.45 -5.10 -4.37
N LEU A 49 -4.73 -4.60 -3.35
CA LEU A 49 -3.39 -5.08 -3.00
C LEU A 49 -3.41 -6.53 -2.50
N ALA A 50 -4.42 -6.92 -1.73
CA ALA A 50 -4.61 -8.29 -1.28
C ALA A 50 -4.95 -9.21 -2.46
N GLY A 51 -5.88 -8.79 -3.33
CA GLY A 51 -6.26 -9.54 -4.53
C GLY A 51 -5.07 -9.77 -5.47
N THR A 52 -4.24 -8.75 -5.70
CA THR A 52 -3.01 -8.90 -6.49
C THR A 52 -2.00 -9.84 -5.84
N GLN A 53 -1.80 -9.80 -4.53
CA GLN A 53 -0.93 -10.77 -3.87
C GLN A 53 -1.45 -12.20 -3.94
N THR A 54 -2.75 -12.41 -3.76
CA THR A 54 -3.36 -13.73 -3.90
C THR A 54 -3.20 -14.26 -5.33
N LEU A 55 -3.38 -13.41 -6.34
CA LEU A 55 -3.17 -13.79 -7.74
C LEU A 55 -1.71 -14.17 -8.03
N LEU A 56 -0.76 -13.39 -7.51
CA LEU A 56 0.67 -13.70 -7.64
C LEU A 56 1.04 -15.00 -6.94
N LEU A 57 0.48 -15.25 -5.74
CA LEU A 57 0.66 -16.51 -5.02
C LEU A 57 0.13 -17.69 -5.85
N ILE A 58 -1.06 -17.58 -6.44
CA ILE A 58 -1.64 -18.62 -7.30
C ILE A 58 -0.74 -18.89 -8.50
N PHE A 59 -0.27 -17.84 -9.20
CA PHE A 59 0.65 -18.02 -10.33
C PHE A 59 1.96 -18.69 -9.92
N PHE A 60 2.52 -18.30 -8.76
CA PHE A 60 3.74 -18.91 -8.24
C PHE A 60 3.55 -20.42 -8.00
N LEU A 61 2.43 -20.82 -7.38
CA LEU A 61 2.11 -22.23 -7.13
C LEU A 61 1.89 -23.01 -8.43
N LEU A 62 1.15 -22.43 -9.38
CA LEU A 62 0.90 -23.05 -10.69
C LEU A 62 2.21 -23.28 -11.45
N LEU A 63 3.06 -22.26 -11.54
CA LEU A 63 4.36 -22.39 -12.21
C LEU A 63 5.27 -23.40 -11.49
N GLY A 64 5.33 -23.35 -10.16
CA GLY A 64 6.10 -24.32 -9.36
C GLY A 64 5.67 -25.78 -9.62
N SER A 65 4.37 -26.02 -9.82
CA SER A 65 3.83 -27.34 -10.18
C SER A 65 4.15 -27.76 -11.62
N LEU A 66 4.11 -26.82 -12.57
CA LEU A 66 4.38 -27.08 -13.99
C LEU A 66 5.86 -27.41 -14.24
N PHE A 67 6.77 -26.75 -13.52
CA PHE A 67 8.21 -26.93 -13.68
C PHE A 67 8.81 -28.07 -12.84
N GLN A 68 7.99 -28.88 -12.17
CA GLN A 68 8.41 -30.06 -11.38
C GLN A 68 9.59 -29.76 -10.46
N ILE A 69 9.54 -28.64 -9.74
CA ILE A 69 10.62 -28.24 -8.82
C ILE A 69 10.80 -29.35 -7.77
N PRO A 70 11.99 -29.98 -7.67
CA PRO A 70 12.19 -31.25 -6.95
C PRO A 70 12.18 -31.14 -5.41
N SER A 71 11.95 -29.96 -4.85
CA SER A 71 11.89 -29.75 -3.39
C SER A 71 10.45 -29.58 -2.90
N PRO A 72 10.13 -30.01 -1.66
CA PRO A 72 8.86 -29.63 -1.04
C PRO A 72 8.78 -28.10 -0.98
N LEU A 73 7.90 -27.52 -1.78
CA LEU A 73 7.69 -26.07 -1.79
C LEU A 73 7.20 -25.64 -0.39
N PRO A 74 7.87 -24.71 0.31
CA PRO A 74 7.50 -24.33 1.68
C PRO A 74 6.27 -23.41 1.66
N PHE A 75 5.09 -23.99 1.40
CA PHE A 75 3.82 -23.27 1.23
C PHE A 75 3.50 -22.35 2.41
N LEU A 76 3.69 -22.85 3.64
CA LEU A 76 3.40 -22.09 4.84
C LEU A 76 4.31 -20.84 4.97
N GLU A 77 5.59 -20.98 4.63
CA GLU A 77 6.53 -19.86 4.68
C GLU A 77 6.18 -18.79 3.65
N ILE A 78 5.86 -19.20 2.41
CA ILE A 78 5.46 -18.28 1.34
C ILE A 78 4.19 -17.51 1.74
N LEU A 79 3.22 -18.19 2.36
CA LEU A 79 1.99 -17.55 2.83
C LEU A 79 2.31 -16.54 3.95
N VAL A 80 3.17 -16.90 4.90
CA VAL A 80 3.62 -16.00 5.97
C VAL A 80 4.35 -14.77 5.41
N PHE A 81 5.28 -14.94 4.47
CA PHE A 81 6.00 -13.83 3.84
C PHE A 81 5.07 -12.93 3.03
N THR A 82 4.13 -13.53 2.30
CA THR A 82 3.12 -12.79 1.54
C THR A 82 2.22 -11.97 2.44
N GLY A 83 1.74 -12.56 3.55
CA GLY A 83 0.92 -11.87 4.54
C GLY A 83 1.68 -10.74 5.25
N LYS A 84 2.94 -10.97 5.63
CA LYS A 84 3.82 -9.93 6.20
C LYS A 84 4.02 -8.77 5.22
N GLY A 85 4.31 -9.08 3.96
CA GLY A 85 4.47 -8.09 2.91
C GLY A 85 3.22 -7.26 2.64
N LEU A 86 2.04 -7.89 2.61
CA LEU A 86 0.75 -7.19 2.52
C LEU A 86 0.58 -6.23 3.71
N TYR A 87 0.77 -6.72 4.93
CA TYR A 87 0.62 -5.90 6.15
C TYR A 87 1.59 -4.70 6.15
N ALA A 88 2.83 -4.91 5.73
CA ALA A 88 3.86 -3.87 5.60
C ALA A 88 3.48 -2.74 4.63
N THR A 89 2.58 -2.99 3.67
CA THR A 89 2.12 -1.96 2.72
C THR A 89 1.04 -1.04 3.26
N PHE A 90 0.41 -1.34 4.39
CA PHE A 90 -0.74 -0.55 4.87
C PHE A 90 -0.39 0.93 5.12
N PRO A 91 0.72 1.28 5.79
CA PRO A 91 1.13 2.69 5.92
C PRO A 91 1.35 3.34 4.56
N LEU A 92 1.99 2.63 3.64
CA LEU A 92 2.29 3.13 2.30
C LEU A 92 1.01 3.37 1.48
N ALA A 93 0.04 2.46 1.54
CA ALA A 93 -1.26 2.62 0.91
C ALA A 93 -1.99 3.88 1.42
N ALA A 94 -1.92 4.16 2.72
CA ALA A 94 -2.49 5.37 3.31
C ALA A 94 -1.76 6.64 2.82
N ILE A 95 -0.43 6.65 2.77
CA ILE A 95 0.35 7.77 2.20
C ILE A 95 -0.07 8.03 0.75
N GLN A 96 -0.08 6.99 -0.08
CA GLN A 96 -0.40 7.10 -1.49
C GLN A 96 -1.84 7.57 -1.73
N LEU A 97 -2.78 7.15 -0.87
CA LEU A 97 -4.16 7.65 -0.92
C LEU A 97 -4.23 9.13 -0.59
N ILE A 98 -3.54 9.61 0.45
CA ILE A 98 -3.51 11.04 0.80
C ILE A 98 -3.01 11.88 -0.37
N ILE A 99 -1.89 11.47 -0.96
CA ILE A 99 -1.29 12.14 -2.13
C ILE A 99 -2.29 12.12 -3.30
N SER A 100 -2.91 10.97 -3.57
CA SER A 100 -3.87 10.81 -4.67
C SER A 100 -5.13 11.62 -4.49
N ILE A 101 -5.59 11.86 -3.26
CA ILE A 101 -6.74 12.71 -2.97
C ILE A 101 -6.38 14.20 -3.18
N TYR A 102 -5.16 14.60 -2.82
CA TYR A 102 -4.74 15.99 -2.87
C TYR A 102 -4.47 16.47 -4.31
N TYR A 103 -3.75 15.68 -5.10
CA TYR A 103 -3.35 16.05 -6.45
C TYR A 103 -4.39 15.60 -7.49
N ARG A 104 -4.91 16.56 -8.27
CA ARG A 104 -5.84 16.32 -9.39
C ARG A 104 -5.24 15.50 -10.52
N SER A 105 -3.92 15.59 -10.71
CA SER A 105 -3.22 14.88 -11.78
C SER A 105 -2.94 13.45 -11.36
N PHE A 106 -3.38 12.48 -12.16
CA PHE A 106 -3.06 11.06 -12.00
C PHE A 106 -1.54 10.78 -12.01
N GLY A 107 -0.77 11.59 -12.76
CA GLY A 107 0.67 11.38 -12.91
C GLY A 107 1.50 11.79 -11.70
N VAL A 108 1.02 12.74 -10.87
CA VAL A 108 1.80 13.27 -9.74
C VAL A 108 1.96 12.23 -8.61
N PRO A 109 0.89 11.58 -8.11
CA PRO A 109 1.03 10.51 -7.12
C PRO A 109 1.93 9.37 -7.60
N LEU A 110 1.82 9.00 -8.88
CA LEU A 110 2.64 7.95 -9.48
C LEU A 110 4.12 8.35 -9.54
N ALA A 111 4.42 9.56 -10.00
CA ALA A 111 5.79 10.07 -10.08
C ALA A 111 6.44 10.13 -8.69
N ILE A 112 5.71 10.59 -7.67
CA ILE A 112 6.18 10.57 -6.28
C ILE A 112 6.43 9.14 -5.84
N ASN A 113 5.49 8.21 -6.07
CA ASN A 113 5.68 6.83 -5.66
C ASN A 113 6.94 6.20 -6.30
N ILE A 114 7.14 6.41 -7.59
CA ILE A 114 8.32 5.91 -8.31
C ILE A 114 9.60 6.55 -7.75
N ALA A 115 9.63 7.88 -7.61
CA ALA A 115 10.79 8.61 -7.11
C ALA A 115 11.20 8.15 -5.70
N PHE A 116 10.25 7.85 -4.84
CA PHE A 116 10.50 7.34 -3.48
C PHE A 116 10.74 5.82 -3.44
N THR A 117 10.41 5.07 -4.49
CA THR A 117 10.77 3.64 -4.55
C THR A 117 12.25 3.43 -4.91
N LEU A 118 12.87 4.34 -5.66
CA LEU A 118 14.26 4.20 -6.13
C LEU A 118 15.33 4.19 -5.01
N PRO A 119 15.27 5.03 -3.96
CA PRO A 119 16.29 5.09 -2.90
C PRO A 119 16.23 3.91 -1.91
N VAL A 120 15.31 2.95 -2.09
CA VAL A 120 15.16 1.79 -1.20
C VAL A 120 16.47 1.01 -1.03
N LEU A 121 17.34 1.02 -2.04
CA LEU A 121 18.64 0.32 -2.02
C LEU A 121 19.74 1.07 -1.25
N THR A 122 19.58 2.36 -0.97
CA THR A 122 20.64 3.22 -0.40
C THR A 122 20.31 3.80 0.97
N VAL A 123 19.02 3.86 1.33
CA VAL A 123 18.55 4.40 2.62
C VAL A 123 18.38 3.28 3.65
N TYR A 124 18.59 3.59 4.94
CA TYR A 124 18.25 2.69 6.06
C TYR A 124 16.79 2.20 5.95
N GLY A 125 16.62 1.00 5.38
CA GLY A 125 15.31 0.52 4.93
C GLY A 125 14.33 0.21 6.06
N GLN A 126 14.82 -0.03 7.28
CA GLN A 126 14.02 -0.43 8.45
C GLN A 126 12.96 0.61 8.88
N TYR A 127 13.15 1.90 8.56
CA TYR A 127 12.18 2.95 8.89
C TYR A 127 11.54 3.56 7.64
N TYR A 128 11.93 3.11 6.45
CA TYR A 128 11.50 3.70 5.20
C TYR A 128 10.25 3.01 4.65
N PRO A 129 9.07 3.67 4.58
CA PRO A 129 7.80 2.99 4.25
C PRO A 129 7.78 2.29 2.88
N TRP A 130 8.56 2.76 1.91
CA TRP A 130 8.70 2.15 0.59
C TRP A 130 9.59 0.90 0.59
N ALA A 131 10.50 0.76 1.57
CA ALA A 131 11.35 -0.41 1.74
C ALA A 131 10.67 -1.52 2.56
N GLN A 132 9.80 -1.16 3.51
CA GLN A 132 9.16 -2.11 4.44
C GLN A 132 8.52 -3.33 3.76
N PRO A 133 7.76 -3.22 2.66
CA PRO A 133 7.17 -4.37 2.00
C PRO A 133 8.20 -5.35 1.44
N ALA A 134 9.29 -4.83 0.88
CA ALA A 134 10.35 -5.66 0.34
C ALA A 134 11.13 -6.36 1.46
N LEU A 135 11.41 -5.65 2.56
CA LEU A 135 12.08 -6.21 3.72
C LEU A 135 11.22 -7.29 4.41
N ALA A 136 9.91 -7.08 4.51
CA ALA A 136 8.99 -8.02 5.15
C ALA A 136 8.82 -9.34 4.37
N MET A 137 9.12 -9.33 3.07
CA MET A 137 9.04 -10.49 2.18
C MET A 137 10.40 -11.21 2.01
N SER A 138 11.47 -10.70 2.61
CA SER A 138 12.80 -11.32 2.53
C SER A 138 12.92 -12.47 3.55
N PRO A 139 13.71 -13.54 3.25
CA PRO A 139 13.98 -14.62 4.19
C PRO A 139 14.59 -14.12 5.50
N ALA A 140 14.27 -14.79 6.62
CA ALA A 140 14.65 -14.34 7.96
C ALA A 140 16.17 -14.14 8.14
N ASP A 141 16.99 -14.94 7.45
CA ASP A 141 18.45 -14.90 7.53
C ASP A 141 19.07 -13.68 6.83
N GLU A 142 18.34 -13.05 5.89
CA GLU A 142 18.79 -11.88 5.13
C GLU A 142 18.05 -10.59 5.52
N THR A 143 17.04 -10.68 6.39
CA THR A 143 16.30 -9.50 6.84
C THR A 143 17.10 -8.71 7.87
N PRO A 144 17.36 -7.41 7.66
CA PRO A 144 17.87 -6.54 8.70
C PRO A 144 16.75 -6.19 9.69
N LEU A 145 15.92 -7.14 10.15
CA LEU A 145 14.84 -6.90 11.10
C LEU A 145 15.28 -7.43 12.46
N ASP A 146 15.73 -6.55 13.35
CA ASP A 146 16.22 -6.92 14.69
C ASP A 146 15.19 -7.71 15.51
N SER A 147 13.89 -7.44 15.31
CA SER A 147 12.80 -8.09 16.04
C SER A 147 11.49 -7.98 15.27
N LEU A 148 10.81 -9.12 15.08
CA LEU A 148 9.48 -9.19 14.47
C LEU A 148 8.45 -8.36 15.25
N LEU A 149 8.53 -8.36 16.60
CA LEU A 149 7.62 -7.57 17.44
C LEU A 149 7.79 -6.07 17.16
N ARG A 150 9.03 -5.58 17.10
CA ARG A 150 9.32 -4.16 16.80
C ARG A 150 8.80 -3.78 15.42
N PHE A 151 8.97 -4.66 14.44
CA PHE A 151 8.46 -4.47 13.08
C PHE A 151 6.92 -4.30 13.07
N TYR A 152 6.17 -5.21 13.70
CA TYR A 152 4.70 -5.11 13.75
C TYR A 152 4.22 -3.87 14.49
N ILE A 153 4.87 -3.50 15.60
CA ILE A 153 4.55 -2.28 16.35
C ILE A 153 4.80 -1.05 15.48
N LEU A 154 5.95 -0.98 14.83
CA LEU A 154 6.32 0.14 13.96
C LEU A 154 5.30 0.33 12.83
N ILE A 155 4.97 -0.74 12.11
CA ILE A 155 3.99 -0.71 11.02
C ILE A 155 2.60 -0.31 11.53
N SER A 156 2.16 -0.88 12.67
CA SER A 156 0.87 -0.52 13.29
C SER A 156 0.80 0.97 13.62
N VAL A 157 1.82 1.49 14.31
CA VAL A 157 1.90 2.88 14.74
C VAL A 157 1.93 3.80 13.53
N LEU A 158 2.79 3.51 12.54
CA LEU A 158 2.85 4.29 11.30
C LEU A 158 1.51 4.29 10.57
N PHE A 159 0.85 3.13 10.44
CA PHE A 159 -0.44 3.03 9.78
C PHE A 159 -1.52 3.85 10.47
N ILE A 160 -1.61 3.77 11.81
CA ILE A 160 -2.58 4.54 12.60
C ILE A 160 -2.29 6.03 12.47
N MET A 161 -1.03 6.45 12.62
CA MET A 161 -0.65 7.86 12.52
C MET A 161 -0.95 8.44 11.14
N ILE A 162 -0.56 7.75 10.06
CA ILE A 162 -0.79 8.23 8.69
C ILE A 162 -2.28 8.25 8.37
N THR A 163 -3.04 7.24 8.79
CA THR A 163 -4.50 7.21 8.60
C THR A 163 -5.17 8.39 9.33
N TYR A 164 -4.76 8.68 10.56
CA TYR A 164 -5.25 9.83 11.31
C TYR A 164 -4.93 11.16 10.62
N ILE A 165 -3.69 11.33 10.14
CA ILE A 165 -3.26 12.49 9.36
C ILE A 165 -4.11 12.61 8.09
N GLY A 166 -4.32 11.52 7.37
CA GLY A 166 -5.11 11.50 6.14
C GLY A 166 -6.55 11.93 6.34
N ILE A 167 -7.20 11.44 7.41
CA ILE A 167 -8.54 11.87 7.81
C ILE A 167 -8.55 13.37 8.13
N LYS A 168 -7.60 13.86 8.94
CA LYS A 168 -7.53 15.27 9.31
C LYS A 168 -7.26 16.20 8.11
N VAL A 169 -6.39 15.78 7.20
CA VAL A 169 -6.12 16.50 5.94
C VAL A 169 -7.38 16.56 5.08
N PHE A 170 -8.12 15.46 4.99
CA PHE A 170 -9.36 15.40 4.21
C PHE A 170 -10.51 16.20 4.85
N GLU A 171 -10.58 16.24 6.19
CA GLU A 171 -11.53 17.08 6.94
C GLU A 171 -11.28 18.58 6.72
N LYS A 172 -10.02 19.01 6.63
CA LYS A 172 -9.66 20.42 6.41
C LYS A 172 -9.77 20.87 4.96
N ARG A 173 -10.00 19.95 4.02
CA ARG A 173 -10.11 20.29 2.59
C ARG A 173 -11.46 20.96 2.34
N ASP A 174 -11.50 22.28 2.35
CA ASP A 174 -12.70 23.01 1.91
C ASP A 174 -12.93 22.75 0.41
N LEU A 175 -14.21 22.73 0.00
CA LEU A 175 -14.62 22.59 -1.39
C LEU A 175 -13.82 23.61 -2.22
N PRO A 176 -13.00 23.20 -3.21
CA PRO A 176 -12.50 24.17 -4.16
C PRO A 176 -13.73 24.69 -4.92
N SER A 177 -14.05 25.97 -4.65
CA SER A 177 -15.06 26.77 -5.34
C SER A 177 -14.94 26.58 -6.85
#